data_AF-A0A9D2ALC1-F1
#
_entry.id   AF-A0A9D2ALC1-F1
#
_cell.length_a   1.000
_cell.length_b   1.000
_cell.length_c   1.000
_cell.angle_alpha   90.00
_cell.angle_beta   90.00
_cell.angle_gamma   90.00
#
_symmetry.space_group_name_H-M   'P 1'
#
loop_
_entity.id
_entity.type
_entity.pdbx_description
1 polymer ?
#
loop_
_entity_poly.entity_id
_entity_poly.type
_entity_poly.pdbx_seq_one_letter_code
_entity_poly.pdbx_strand_id
1 'polypeptide(L)'
;EPAEAKVIKQIFYSYLNGMSMKQIADSLKADGILTGGKTKNWQSSGVSKILKNEKYMGDALLQKTYTVDFLSKKRVKNNGIMPQYYVENDHPAIIPKPVFMQVQQLIKQRQNGITTKNGKHRRLNGKYCFSQIVFCGKCGDIFQRNMWYRPEKVAVWRCASRIKRSKTGRRCMIRNVKEPLLKEATVEAFNQLIEGHELAGKQIKANIMKVIKNSKGPTLDQLDKQLEEVQMQLIQAANQHQNCDALTQQIMDLRKQKEKVQSRETNQQAKLHSIDEINKLVEFHKYGLVDFDEQLVRRLVEKITIFKRYIEFTFKDGEVIKVNM
;
A
#
# COMPACT_ATOMS: atom_id res chain seq x y z
N GLU A 1 -16.24 7.98 -20.31
CA GLU A 1 -17.34 8.87 -19.86
C GLU A 1 -17.14 9.34 -18.41
N PRO A 2 -17.73 10.47 -17.97
CA PRO A 2 -17.57 10.97 -16.60
C PRO A 2 -18.09 10.00 -15.53
N ALA A 3 -19.14 9.23 -15.84
CA ALA A 3 -19.66 8.19 -14.94
C ALA A 3 -18.65 7.06 -14.73
N GLU A 4 -18.05 6.55 -15.81
CA GLU A 4 -17.02 5.51 -15.74
C GLU A 4 -15.78 5.99 -14.98
N ALA A 5 -15.38 7.25 -15.19
CA ALA A 5 -14.24 7.85 -14.49
C ALA A 5 -14.42 7.85 -12.96
N LYS A 6 -15.65 8.03 -12.45
CA LYS A 6 -15.95 7.94 -11.00
C LYS A 6 -15.70 6.52 -10.48
N VAL A 7 -16.12 5.49 -11.23
CA VAL A 7 -15.91 4.08 -10.86
C VAL A 7 -14.42 3.75 -10.84
N ILE A 8 -13.65 4.23 -11.82
CA ILE A 8 -12.18 4.06 -11.82
C ILE A 8 -11.57 4.71 -10.57
N LYS A 9 -11.94 5.95 -10.24
CA LYS A 9 -11.49 6.61 -9.00
C LYS A 9 -11.82 5.78 -7.77
N GLN A 10 -13.05 5.30 -7.64
CA GLN A 10 -13.48 4.43 -6.55
C GLN A 10 -12.61 3.17 -6.44
N ILE A 11 -12.29 2.51 -7.56
CA ILE A 11 -11.43 1.31 -7.58
C ILE A 11 -10.02 1.62 -7.02
N PHE A 12 -9.41 2.71 -7.47
CA PHE A 12 -8.07 3.10 -7.02
C PHE A 12 -8.05 3.44 -5.53
N TYR A 13 -8.98 4.28 -5.05
CA TYR A 13 -9.03 4.67 -3.64
C TYR A 13 -9.45 3.51 -2.73
N SER A 14 -10.37 2.64 -3.15
CA SER A 14 -10.71 1.43 -2.39
C SER A 14 -9.52 0.48 -2.23
N TYR A 15 -8.67 0.38 -3.25
CA TYR A 15 -7.46 -0.43 -3.17
C TYR A 15 -6.42 0.18 -2.20
N LEU A 16 -6.24 1.50 -2.25
CA LEU A 16 -5.39 2.24 -1.30
C LEU A 16 -5.89 2.12 0.14
N ASN A 17 -7.21 2.14 0.35
CA ASN A 17 -7.87 1.90 1.64
C ASN A 17 -7.74 0.43 2.12
N GLY A 18 -6.99 -0.39 1.40
CA GLY A 18 -6.59 -1.71 1.84
C GLY A 18 -7.47 -2.84 1.32
N MET A 19 -8.56 -2.57 0.59
CA MET A 19 -9.39 -3.63 0.03
C MET A 19 -8.60 -4.52 -0.93
N SER A 20 -8.93 -5.81 -0.97
CA SER A 20 -8.39 -6.72 -1.98
C SER A 20 -9.10 -6.54 -3.32
N MET A 21 -8.44 -6.89 -4.43
CA MET A 21 -9.05 -6.83 -5.77
C MET A 21 -10.34 -7.65 -5.86
N LYS A 22 -10.45 -8.73 -5.08
CA LYS A 22 -11.67 -9.53 -4.98
C LYS A 22 -12.78 -8.78 -4.24
N GLN A 23 -12.47 -8.19 -3.09
CA GLN A 23 -13.45 -7.39 -2.34
C GLN A 23 -13.98 -6.21 -3.15
N ILE A 24 -13.10 -5.54 -3.90
CA ILE A 24 -13.51 -4.45 -4.79
C ILE A 24 -14.47 -4.98 -5.87
N ALA A 25 -14.14 -6.11 -6.50
CA ALA A 25 -15.01 -6.74 -7.49
C ALA A 25 -16.38 -7.15 -6.88
N ASP A 26 -16.37 -7.75 -5.69
CA ASP A 26 -17.58 -8.16 -4.98
C ASP A 26 -18.44 -6.94 -4.59
N SER A 27 -17.82 -5.83 -4.16
CA SER A 27 -18.50 -4.55 -3.85
C SER A 27 -19.14 -3.95 -5.09
N LEU A 28 -18.40 -3.82 -6.20
CA LEU A 28 -18.94 -3.26 -7.45
C LEU A 28 -20.11 -4.10 -8.00
N LYS A 29 -20.06 -5.42 -7.78
CA LYS A 29 -21.15 -6.33 -8.13
C LYS A 29 -22.37 -6.12 -7.25
N ALA A 30 -22.18 -5.91 -5.94
CA ALA A 30 -23.27 -5.60 -5.00
C ALA A 30 -23.93 -4.26 -5.33
N ASP A 31 -23.13 -3.27 -5.74
CA ASP A 31 -23.60 -1.94 -6.17
C ASP A 31 -24.29 -1.96 -7.54
N GLY A 32 -24.33 -3.12 -8.22
CA GLY A 32 -24.97 -3.29 -9.52
C GLY A 32 -24.24 -2.63 -10.70
N ILE A 33 -22.98 -2.20 -10.49
CA ILE A 33 -22.19 -1.48 -11.50
C ILE A 33 -21.81 -2.43 -12.64
N LEU A 34 -22.00 -1.99 -13.88
CA LEU A 34 -21.63 -2.77 -15.06
C LEU A 34 -20.13 -2.64 -15.36
N THR A 35 -19.55 -3.74 -15.84
CA THR A 35 -18.20 -3.75 -16.43
C THR A 35 -18.21 -3.06 -17.79
N GLY A 36 -17.04 -2.69 -18.32
CA GLY A 36 -16.92 -2.13 -19.67
C GLY A 36 -17.47 -3.03 -20.80
N GLY A 37 -17.61 -4.34 -20.55
CA GLY A 37 -18.31 -5.28 -21.44
C GLY A 37 -19.83 -5.33 -21.24
N LYS A 38 -20.40 -4.38 -20.48
CA LYS A 38 -21.82 -4.30 -20.12
C LYS A 38 -22.35 -5.53 -19.37
N THR A 39 -21.48 -6.23 -18.64
CA THR A 39 -21.88 -7.37 -17.79
C THR A 39 -21.77 -7.02 -16.30
N LYS A 40 -22.60 -7.63 -15.46
CA LYS A 40 -22.53 -7.51 -13.98
C LYS A 40 -21.44 -8.38 -13.33
N ASN A 41 -20.68 -9.13 -14.14
CA ASN A 41 -19.72 -10.11 -13.64
C ASN A 41 -18.35 -9.46 -13.41
N TRP A 42 -18.22 -8.74 -12.29
CA TRP A 42 -16.93 -8.27 -11.81
C TRP A 42 -16.07 -9.43 -11.33
N GLN A 43 -14.83 -9.47 -11.82
CA GLN A 43 -13.82 -10.43 -11.41
C GLN A 43 -12.57 -9.69 -10.92
N SER A 44 -11.81 -10.32 -10.01
CA SER A 44 -10.55 -9.75 -9.52
C SER A 44 -9.53 -9.50 -10.62
N SER A 45 -9.58 -10.29 -11.71
CA SER A 45 -8.75 -10.11 -12.90
C SER A 45 -9.06 -8.80 -13.63
N GLY A 46 -10.34 -8.42 -13.73
CA GLY A 46 -10.79 -7.15 -14.30
C GLY A 46 -10.28 -5.96 -13.50
N VAL A 47 -10.46 -5.99 -12.18
CA VAL A 47 -9.92 -4.97 -11.27
C VAL A 47 -8.40 -4.89 -11.37
N SER A 48 -7.69 -6.02 -11.44
CA SER A 48 -6.24 -6.03 -11.63
C SER A 48 -5.79 -5.40 -12.94
N LYS A 49 -6.54 -5.57 -14.03
CA LYS A 49 -6.23 -4.92 -15.32
C LYS A 49 -6.41 -3.42 -15.22
N ILE A 50 -7.48 -2.97 -14.54
CA ILE A 50 -7.75 -1.55 -14.33
C ILE A 50 -6.64 -0.89 -13.54
N LEU A 51 -6.30 -1.45 -12.38
CA LEU A 51 -5.28 -0.89 -11.48
C LEU A 51 -3.88 -0.81 -12.13
N LYS A 52 -3.58 -1.61 -13.16
CA LYS A 52 -2.26 -1.66 -13.83
C LYS A 52 -2.20 -0.86 -15.14
N ASN A 53 -3.32 -0.30 -15.59
CA ASN A 53 -3.39 0.34 -16.90
C ASN A 53 -2.90 1.79 -16.80
N GLU A 54 -1.77 2.07 -17.45
CA GLU A 54 -1.10 3.38 -17.46
C GLU A 54 -1.97 4.50 -18.03
N LYS A 55 -2.96 4.15 -18.86
CA LYS A 55 -3.92 5.12 -19.42
C LYS A 55 -4.64 5.93 -18.35
N TYR A 56 -4.92 5.35 -17.18
CA TYR A 56 -5.64 6.10 -16.15
C TYR A 56 -4.82 7.23 -15.52
N MET A 57 -3.49 7.23 -15.67
CA MET A 57 -2.63 8.35 -15.29
C MET A 57 -2.26 9.28 -16.44
N GLY A 58 -2.87 9.10 -17.62
CA GLY A 58 -2.68 9.94 -18.80
C GLY A 58 -1.53 9.52 -19.72
N ASP A 59 -0.81 8.44 -19.39
CA ASP A 59 0.27 7.92 -20.24
C ASP A 59 -0.26 6.80 -21.17
N ALA A 60 0.44 6.53 -22.27
CA ALA A 60 0.04 5.50 -23.22
C ALA A 60 1.24 4.66 -23.65
N LEU A 61 1.13 3.33 -23.51
CA LEU A 61 2.04 2.39 -24.16
C LEU A 61 1.42 1.88 -25.46
N LEU A 62 1.98 2.33 -26.58
CA LEU A 62 1.57 1.95 -27.92
C LEU A 62 2.16 0.59 -28.32
N GLN A 63 1.52 -0.06 -29.30
CA GLN A 63 2.00 -1.33 -29.88
C GLN A 63 2.17 -2.49 -28.87
N LYS A 64 1.26 -2.57 -27.87
CA LYS A 64 1.16 -3.71 -26.93
C LYS A 64 0.90 -5.06 -27.61
N THR A 65 0.35 -5.05 -28.81
CA THR A 65 0.10 -6.23 -29.65
C THR A 65 0.49 -5.92 -31.09
N TYR A 66 0.90 -6.94 -31.83
CA TYR A 66 1.22 -6.85 -33.26
C TYR A 66 0.59 -8.02 -34.02
N THR A 67 0.41 -7.86 -35.32
CA THR A 67 -0.13 -8.89 -36.20
C THR A 67 1.02 -9.79 -36.66
N VAL A 68 0.94 -11.08 -36.37
CA VAL A 68 2.00 -12.05 -36.72
C VAL A 68 1.85 -12.52 -38.16
N ASP A 69 0.61 -12.73 -38.59
CA ASP A 69 0.27 -13.21 -39.91
C ASP A 69 -0.84 -12.33 -40.49
N PHE A 70 -0.56 -11.78 -41.66
CA PHE A 70 -1.43 -10.85 -42.37
C PHE A 70 -2.64 -11.56 -42.98
N LEU A 71 -2.53 -12.85 -43.35
CA LEU A 71 -3.66 -13.61 -43.87
C LEU A 71 -4.66 -13.96 -42.76
N SER A 72 -4.17 -14.53 -41.66
CA SER A 72 -5.04 -14.92 -40.54
C SER A 72 -5.44 -13.74 -39.62
N LYS A 73 -4.85 -12.55 -39.81
CA LYS A 73 -5.01 -11.36 -38.95
C LYS A 73 -4.79 -11.66 -37.47
N LYS A 74 -3.99 -12.69 -37.16
CA LYS A 74 -3.74 -13.15 -35.80
C LYS A 74 -2.88 -12.13 -35.05
N ARG A 75 -3.46 -11.54 -34.00
CA ARG A 75 -2.77 -10.57 -33.12
C ARG A 75 -2.20 -11.26 -31.89
N VAL A 76 -0.93 -11.00 -31.60
CA VAL A 76 -0.23 -11.55 -30.44
C VAL A 76 0.32 -10.40 -29.60
N LYS A 77 0.49 -10.65 -28.29
CA LYS A 77 1.11 -9.68 -27.38
C LYS A 77 2.56 -9.45 -27.78
N ASN A 78 2.94 -8.18 -27.86
CA ASN A 78 4.31 -7.78 -28.15
C ASN A 78 5.15 -7.89 -26.86
N ASN A 79 6.03 -8.89 -26.81
CA ASN A 79 6.94 -9.14 -25.68
C ASN A 79 8.37 -8.65 -26.01
N GLY A 80 8.51 -7.60 -26.83
CA GLY A 80 9.81 -7.07 -27.27
C GLY A 80 10.24 -7.51 -28.67
N ILE A 81 9.32 -8.06 -29.47
CA ILE A 81 9.58 -8.48 -30.86
C ILE A 81 9.53 -7.26 -31.78
N MET A 82 8.60 -6.34 -31.51
CA MET A 82 8.47 -5.07 -32.22
C MET A 82 8.76 -3.91 -31.25
N PRO A 83 9.23 -2.75 -31.74
CA PRO A 83 9.35 -1.55 -30.91
C PRO A 83 8.03 -1.22 -30.18
N GLN A 84 8.15 -0.74 -28.94
CA GLN A 84 7.03 -0.21 -28.17
C GLN A 84 7.33 1.24 -27.82
N TYR A 85 6.35 2.11 -28.01
CA TYR A 85 6.51 3.54 -27.76
C TYR A 85 5.70 3.91 -26.51
N TYR A 86 6.39 4.45 -25.51
CA TYR A 86 5.77 5.00 -24.31
C TYR A 86 5.62 6.50 -24.47
N VAL A 87 4.39 7.00 -24.39
CA VAL A 87 4.06 8.42 -24.52
C VAL A 87 3.57 8.91 -23.17
N GLU A 88 4.23 9.92 -22.62
CA GLU A 88 3.81 10.58 -21.39
C GLU A 88 2.77 11.66 -21.66
N ASN A 89 1.78 11.78 -20.78
CA ASN A 89 0.72 12.80 -20.87
C ASN A 89 -0.02 12.84 -22.22
N ASP A 90 -0.23 11.67 -22.82
CA ASP A 90 -0.98 11.44 -24.07
C ASP A 90 -2.42 11.98 -23.99
N HIS A 91 -3.08 11.86 -22.84
CA HIS A 91 -4.45 12.35 -22.63
C HIS A 91 -4.69 12.77 -21.17
N PRO A 92 -5.80 13.51 -20.89
CA PRO A 92 -6.12 13.93 -19.53
C PRO A 92 -6.23 12.76 -18.56
N ALA A 93 -5.45 12.82 -17.48
CA ALA A 93 -5.40 11.77 -16.47
C ALA A 93 -6.70 11.69 -15.66
N ILE A 94 -7.19 10.46 -15.43
CA ILE A 94 -8.32 10.21 -14.51
C ILE A 94 -7.83 10.18 -13.06
N ILE A 95 -6.64 9.61 -12.84
CA ILE A 95 -5.97 9.43 -11.55
C ILE A 95 -4.64 10.19 -11.59
N PRO A 96 -4.31 11.01 -10.58
CA PRO A 96 -3.01 11.66 -10.51
C PRO A 96 -1.86 10.64 -10.53
N LYS A 97 -0.76 10.95 -11.24
CA LYS A 97 0.45 10.09 -11.31
C LYS A 97 0.94 9.61 -9.93
N PRO A 98 1.01 10.44 -8.87
CA PRO A 98 1.44 9.98 -7.54
C PRO A 98 0.55 8.87 -6.97
N VAL A 99 -0.78 8.99 -7.13
CA VAL A 99 -1.77 8.01 -6.65
C VAL A 99 -1.61 6.69 -7.41
N PHE A 100 -1.43 6.77 -8.74
CA PHE A 100 -1.21 5.59 -9.57
C PHE A 100 0.08 4.84 -9.17
N MET A 101 1.18 5.57 -8.98
CA MET A 101 2.47 5.00 -8.58
C MET A 101 2.39 4.36 -7.19
N GLN A 102 1.69 4.99 -6.24
CA GLN A 102 1.44 4.43 -4.92
C GLN A 102 0.68 3.09 -5.00
N VAL A 103 -0.33 3.00 -5.87
CA VAL A 103 -1.05 1.75 -6.14
C VAL A 103 -0.12 0.68 -6.74
N GLN A 104 0.75 1.03 -7.69
CA GLN A 104 1.71 0.08 -8.26
C GLN A 104 2.68 -0.45 -7.19
N GLN A 105 3.17 0.43 -6.32
CA GLN A 105 4.04 0.06 -5.20
C GLN A 105 3.32 -0.92 -4.25
N LEU A 106 2.06 -0.62 -3.89
CA LEU A 106 1.25 -1.49 -3.04
C LEU A 106 0.99 -2.86 -3.69
N ILE A 107 0.74 -2.90 -5.01
CA ILE A 107 0.61 -4.15 -5.76
C ILE A 107 1.90 -4.97 -5.67
N LYS A 108 3.06 -4.35 -5.94
CA LYS A 108 4.37 -5.00 -5.87
C LYS A 108 4.65 -5.52 -4.46
N GLN A 109 4.38 -4.72 -3.43
CA GLN A 109 4.53 -5.13 -2.02
C GLN A 109 3.67 -6.36 -1.70
N ARG A 110 2.38 -6.34 -2.08
CA ARG A 110 1.47 -7.48 -1.85
C ARG A 110 1.89 -8.73 -2.62
N GLN A 111 2.43 -8.57 -3.84
CA GLN A 111 2.94 -9.67 -4.66
C GLN A 111 4.22 -10.27 -4.09
N ASN A 112 5.17 -9.42 -3.69
CA ASN A 112 6.45 -9.83 -3.13
C ASN A 112 6.29 -10.46 -1.76
N GLY A 113 5.26 -10.11 -1.00
CA GLY A 113 5.07 -10.67 0.34
C GLY A 113 5.96 -9.99 1.38
N ILE A 114 6.02 -10.57 2.59
CA ILE A 114 6.88 -10.08 3.67
C ILE A 114 7.78 -11.21 4.16
N THR A 115 9.08 -10.91 4.29
CA THR A 115 10.01 -11.74 5.04
C THR A 115 9.94 -11.33 6.51
N THR A 116 9.46 -12.26 7.33
CA THR A 116 9.30 -12.02 8.77
C THR A 116 10.65 -12.00 9.49
N LYS A 117 10.70 -11.47 10.72
CA LYS A 117 11.93 -11.47 11.55
C LYS A 117 12.51 -12.87 11.77
N ASN A 118 11.70 -13.91 11.60
CA ASN A 118 12.13 -15.32 11.65
C ASN A 118 12.73 -15.84 10.33
N GLY A 119 13.06 -14.95 9.38
CA GLY A 119 13.57 -15.30 8.04
C GLY A 119 12.55 -15.97 7.11
N LYS A 120 11.30 -16.19 7.55
CA LYS A 120 10.29 -16.87 6.74
C LYS A 120 9.55 -15.89 5.84
N HIS A 121 9.54 -16.20 4.55
CA HIS A 121 8.76 -15.48 3.55
C HIS A 121 7.27 -15.86 3.64
N ARG A 122 6.40 -14.83 3.66
CA ARG A 122 4.95 -14.98 3.75
C ARG A 122 4.26 -14.21 2.63
N ARG A 123 3.41 -14.91 1.86
CA ARG A 123 2.52 -14.25 0.90
C ARG A 123 1.46 -13.46 1.68
N LEU A 124 1.20 -12.26 1.18
CA LEU A 124 0.24 -11.35 1.76
C LEU A 124 -1.15 -11.58 1.15
N ASN A 125 -2.15 -11.83 2.01
CA ASN A 125 -3.55 -11.85 1.60
C ASN A 125 -4.30 -10.77 2.39
N GLY A 126 -4.89 -9.78 1.71
CA GLY A 126 -5.49 -8.60 2.33
C GLY A 126 -6.97 -8.76 2.71
N LYS A 127 -7.46 -10.00 2.73
CA LYS A 127 -8.90 -10.30 2.87
C LYS A 127 -9.49 -9.74 4.17
N TYR A 128 -8.82 -9.89 5.31
CA TYR A 128 -9.32 -9.42 6.61
C TYR A 128 -8.49 -8.22 7.10
N CYS A 129 -9.10 -7.32 7.86
CA CYS A 129 -8.44 -6.11 8.40
C CYS A 129 -7.15 -6.40 9.17
N PHE A 130 -7.14 -7.45 9.99
CA PHE A 130 -5.96 -7.90 10.75
C PHE A 130 -4.95 -8.72 9.94
N SER A 131 -5.26 -9.03 8.68
CA SER A 131 -4.31 -9.79 7.86
C SER A 131 -3.08 -8.93 7.61
N GLN A 132 -1.89 -9.53 7.71
CA GLN A 132 -0.58 -8.90 7.41
C GLN A 132 -0.07 -7.91 8.45
N ILE A 133 -0.91 -7.41 9.35
CA ILE A 133 -0.51 -6.45 10.39
C ILE A 133 -0.28 -7.12 11.75
N VAL A 134 -0.76 -8.36 11.97
CA VAL A 134 -0.59 -9.07 13.25
C VAL A 134 0.65 -9.96 13.26
N PHE A 135 1.57 -9.69 14.18
CA PHE A 135 2.85 -10.37 14.38
C PHE A 135 2.95 -11.03 15.74
N CYS A 136 3.80 -12.05 15.83
CA CYS A 136 4.11 -12.74 17.06
C CYS A 136 5.28 -12.11 17.78
N GLY A 137 5.07 -11.64 19.01
CA GLY A 137 6.14 -11.10 19.86
C GLY A 137 7.18 -12.14 20.29
N LYS A 138 6.85 -13.45 20.24
CA LYS A 138 7.79 -14.53 20.62
C LYS A 138 8.74 -14.93 19.49
N CYS A 139 8.22 -15.11 18.27
CA CYS A 139 9.02 -15.65 17.16
C CYS A 139 9.10 -14.71 15.95
N GLY A 140 8.43 -13.56 15.98
CA GLY A 140 8.48 -12.56 14.91
C GLY A 140 7.72 -12.92 13.62
N ASP A 141 7.11 -14.10 13.53
CA ASP A 141 6.29 -14.52 12.38
C ASP A 141 4.86 -13.94 12.47
N ILE A 142 4.14 -13.95 11.36
CA ILE A 142 2.77 -13.41 11.31
C ILE A 142 1.75 -14.35 11.97
N PHE A 143 0.65 -13.78 12.44
CA PHE A 143 -0.56 -14.55 12.73
C PHE A 143 -1.39 -14.74 11.46
N GLN A 144 -2.01 -15.90 11.35
CA GLN A 144 -2.93 -16.26 10.27
C GLN A 144 -4.30 -16.57 10.87
N ARG A 145 -5.34 -16.07 10.21
CA ARG A 145 -6.72 -16.38 10.54
C ARG A 145 -7.05 -17.81 10.12
N ASN A 146 -7.64 -18.57 11.03
CA ASN A 146 -8.23 -19.87 10.78
C ASN A 146 -9.67 -19.89 11.30
N MET A 147 -10.47 -20.76 10.71
CA MET A 147 -11.81 -21.06 11.21
C MET A 147 -11.73 -22.31 12.08
N TRP A 148 -12.18 -22.23 13.33
CA TRP A 148 -12.53 -23.42 14.12
C TRP A 148 -14.02 -23.66 13.96
N TYR A 149 -14.42 -24.93 13.99
CA TYR A 149 -15.82 -25.34 13.79
C TYR A 149 -16.41 -26.06 15.02
N ARG A 150 -15.56 -26.49 15.97
CA ARG A 150 -15.96 -27.19 17.20
C ARG A 150 -15.19 -26.62 18.40
N PRO A 151 -15.80 -26.44 19.58
CA PRO A 151 -17.22 -26.67 19.89
C PRO A 151 -18.16 -25.65 19.21
N GLU A 152 -17.64 -24.48 18.81
CA GLU A 152 -18.38 -23.43 18.10
C GLU A 152 -17.58 -22.94 16.87
N LYS A 153 -18.29 -22.38 15.89
CA LYS A 153 -17.69 -21.73 14.72
C LYS A 153 -17.06 -20.38 15.09
N VAL A 154 -15.82 -20.39 15.58
CA VAL A 154 -15.08 -19.18 15.99
C VAL A 154 -13.81 -18.95 15.18
N ALA A 155 -13.63 -17.72 14.71
CA ALA A 155 -12.42 -17.33 14.00
C ALA A 155 -11.27 -17.15 14.98
N VAL A 156 -10.13 -17.75 14.68
CA VAL A 156 -8.98 -17.79 15.58
C VAL A 156 -7.72 -17.41 14.81
N TRP A 157 -6.96 -16.50 15.39
CA TRP A 157 -5.65 -16.08 14.92
C TRP A 157 -4.58 -16.96 15.55
N ARG A 158 -3.76 -17.59 14.71
CA ARG A 158 -2.68 -18.49 15.15
C ARG A 158 -1.37 -18.09 14.48
N CYS A 159 -0.27 -18.20 15.23
CA CYS A 159 1.06 -17.95 14.68
C CYS A 159 1.35 -18.91 13.50
N ALA A 160 1.78 -18.36 12.36
CA ALA A 160 2.07 -19.12 11.15
C ALA A 160 3.19 -20.16 11.35
N SER A 161 4.17 -19.87 12.20
CA SER A 161 5.22 -20.81 12.60
C SER A 161 4.72 -21.97 13.46
N ARG A 162 3.56 -21.82 14.12
CA ARG A 162 2.89 -22.92 14.83
C ARG A 162 2.08 -23.80 13.89
N ILE A 163 1.41 -23.19 12.90
CA ILE A 163 0.58 -23.90 11.91
C ILE A 163 1.45 -24.71 10.94
N LYS A 164 2.42 -24.06 10.30
CA LYS A 164 3.30 -24.69 9.32
C LYS A 164 4.52 -25.24 10.06
N ARG A 165 4.47 -26.54 10.40
CA ARG A 165 5.59 -27.27 11.00
C ARG A 165 6.86 -27.03 10.16
N SER A 166 7.89 -26.44 10.77
CA SER A 166 9.23 -26.51 10.22
C SER A 166 9.79 -27.91 10.49
N LYS A 167 10.49 -28.51 9.53
CA LYS A 167 11.20 -29.78 9.74
C LYS A 167 12.37 -29.63 10.74
N THR A 168 12.90 -28.42 10.90
CA THR A 168 14.17 -28.16 11.63
C THR A 168 14.06 -27.10 12.73
N GLY A 169 12.88 -26.54 12.98
CA GLY A 169 12.71 -25.40 13.90
C GLY A 169 11.82 -25.68 15.12
N ARG A 170 12.19 -25.11 16.29
CA ARG A 170 11.33 -25.14 17.49
C ARG A 170 9.95 -24.52 17.19
N ARG A 171 8.91 -25.22 17.64
CA ARG A 171 7.51 -24.76 17.48
C ARG A 171 7.27 -23.51 18.32
N CYS A 172 6.62 -22.51 17.74
CA CYS A 172 6.14 -21.37 18.50
C CYS A 172 4.95 -21.82 19.39
N MET A 173 5.10 -21.63 20.71
CA MET A 173 4.11 -22.01 21.73
C MET A 173 3.29 -20.82 22.22
N ILE A 174 3.17 -19.75 21.42
CA ILE A 174 2.30 -18.62 21.78
C ILE A 174 0.83 -19.05 21.76
N ARG A 175 0.01 -18.49 22.66
CA ARG A 175 -1.43 -18.77 22.70
C ARG A 175 -2.12 -18.36 21.39
N ASN A 176 -3.18 -19.08 21.04
CA ASN A 176 -4.05 -18.65 19.97
C ASN A 176 -4.94 -17.52 20.48
N VAL A 177 -5.29 -16.58 19.61
CA VAL A 177 -6.15 -15.44 19.97
C VAL A 177 -7.46 -15.57 19.21
N LYS A 178 -8.59 -15.57 19.92
CA LYS A 178 -9.92 -15.55 19.29
C LYS A 178 -10.13 -14.18 18.63
N GLU A 179 -10.78 -14.15 17.48
CA GLU A 179 -11.05 -12.89 16.76
C GLU A 179 -11.90 -11.90 17.56
N PRO A 180 -12.94 -12.31 18.34
CA PRO A 180 -13.64 -11.39 19.25
C PRO A 180 -12.72 -10.68 20.23
N LEU A 181 -11.85 -11.40 20.94
CA LEU A 181 -10.88 -10.81 21.87
C LEU A 181 -9.94 -9.81 21.17
N LEU A 182 -9.52 -10.12 19.93
CA LEU A 182 -8.68 -9.21 19.16
C LEU A 182 -9.43 -7.93 18.77
N LYS A 183 -10.74 -8.03 18.45
CA LYS A 183 -11.59 -6.87 18.16
C LYS A 183 -11.81 -6.01 19.39
N GLU A 184 -12.15 -6.61 20.53
CA GLU A 184 -12.31 -5.93 21.82
C GLU A 184 -11.04 -5.17 22.20
N ALA A 185 -9.87 -5.85 22.15
CA ALA A 185 -8.59 -5.20 22.43
C ALA A 185 -8.25 -4.09 21.44
N THR A 186 -8.76 -4.15 20.20
CA THR A 186 -8.56 -3.07 19.22
C THR A 186 -9.40 -1.85 19.54
N VAL A 187 -10.65 -2.04 19.99
CA VAL A 187 -11.53 -0.94 20.45
C VAL A 187 -10.93 -0.28 21.68
N GLU A 188 -10.45 -1.07 22.65
CA GLU A 188 -9.77 -0.55 23.84
C GLU A 188 -8.52 0.26 23.46
N ALA A 189 -7.70 -0.24 22.53
CA ALA A 189 -6.53 0.49 22.06
C ALA A 189 -6.90 1.81 21.39
N PHE A 190 -7.98 1.85 20.60
CA PHE A 190 -8.45 3.11 20.02
C PHE A 190 -8.97 4.10 21.07
N ASN A 191 -9.68 3.62 22.09
CA ASN A 191 -10.18 4.50 23.15
C ASN A 191 -9.02 5.12 23.95
N GLN A 192 -7.98 4.34 24.27
CA GLN A 192 -6.76 4.86 24.88
C GLN A 192 -6.02 5.86 23.97
N LEU A 193 -6.04 5.64 22.64
CA LEU A 193 -5.47 6.59 21.67
C LEU A 193 -6.23 7.92 21.67
N ILE A 194 -7.57 7.86 21.67
CA ILE A 194 -8.44 9.05 21.69
C ILE A 194 -8.18 9.85 22.98
N GLU A 195 -8.17 9.19 24.14
CA GLU A 195 -7.87 9.82 25.43
C GLU A 195 -6.48 10.46 25.44
N GLY A 196 -5.46 9.75 24.96
CA GLY A 196 -4.09 10.27 24.86
C GLY A 196 -3.98 11.50 23.94
N HIS A 197 -4.72 11.51 22.83
CA HIS A 197 -4.68 12.59 21.85
C HIS A 197 -5.53 13.81 22.26
N GLU A 198 -6.63 13.64 23.01
CA GLU A 198 -7.34 14.76 23.65
C GLU A 198 -6.42 15.50 24.63
N LEU A 199 -5.61 14.77 25.40
CA LEU A 199 -4.63 15.34 26.33
C LEU A 199 -3.46 16.04 25.60
N ALA A 200 -3.11 15.59 24.39
CA ALA A 200 -1.97 16.06 23.63
C ALA A 200 -2.27 17.18 22.61
N GLY A 201 -3.54 17.55 22.43
CA GLY A 201 -4.08 18.31 21.29
C GLY A 201 -3.53 19.71 20.98
N LYS A 202 -2.61 20.27 21.79
CA LYS A 202 -2.00 21.60 21.53
C LYS A 202 -0.48 21.57 21.29
N GLN A 203 0.26 20.63 21.86
CA GLN A 203 1.74 20.65 21.83
C GLN A 203 2.33 19.86 20.65
N ILE A 204 1.71 18.75 20.26
CA ILE A 204 2.29 17.81 19.27
C ILE A 204 2.26 18.39 17.85
N LYS A 205 1.16 19.05 17.46
CA LYS A 205 1.01 19.69 16.15
C LYS A 205 2.10 20.74 15.88
N ALA A 206 2.47 21.51 16.91
CA ALA A 206 3.50 22.55 16.82
C ALA A 206 4.93 21.97 16.74
N ASN A 207 5.22 20.91 17.50
CA ASN A 207 6.55 20.29 17.52
C ASN A 207 6.81 19.46 16.27
N ILE A 208 5.81 18.72 15.76
CA ILE A 208 5.93 17.98 14.50
C ILE A 208 6.12 18.96 13.33
N MET A 209 5.35 20.06 13.26
CA MET A 209 5.55 21.09 12.21
C MET A 209 6.92 21.77 12.27
N LYS A 210 7.51 21.96 13.46
CA LYS A 210 8.85 22.54 13.62
C LYS A 210 9.97 21.61 13.17
N VAL A 211 9.87 20.31 13.46
CA VAL A 211 10.86 19.31 13.02
C VAL A 211 10.83 19.14 11.50
N ILE A 212 9.65 19.29 10.88
CA ILE A 212 9.42 19.18 9.43
C ILE A 212 10.09 20.32 8.63
N LYS A 213 10.12 21.56 9.14
CA LYS A 213 10.78 22.69 8.46
C LYS A 213 12.32 22.63 8.51
N ASN A 214 12.90 21.79 9.35
CA ASN A 214 14.33 21.79 9.64
C ASN A 214 15.13 20.64 8.98
N SER A 215 14.53 19.85 8.08
CA SER A 215 15.29 18.81 7.38
C SER A 215 16.22 19.42 6.33
N LYS A 216 17.48 19.63 6.69
CA LYS A 216 18.56 20.04 5.78
C LYS A 216 18.78 18.95 4.73
N GLY A 217 18.31 19.15 3.50
CA GLY A 217 18.57 18.28 2.36
C GLY A 217 18.10 18.94 1.06
N PRO A 218 18.58 18.47 -0.10
CA PRO A 218 18.17 19.03 -1.39
C PRO A 218 16.69 18.79 -1.65
N THR A 219 15.99 19.78 -2.22
CA THR A 219 14.59 19.67 -2.61
C THR A 219 14.42 18.94 -3.94
N LEU A 220 13.23 18.40 -4.21
CA LEU A 220 12.93 17.75 -5.49
C LEU A 220 13.21 18.69 -6.68
N ASP A 221 12.84 19.97 -6.57
CA ASP A 221 13.09 20.98 -7.60
C ASP A 221 14.59 21.22 -7.86
N GLN A 222 15.43 21.13 -6.83
CA GLN A 222 16.88 21.27 -6.99
C GLN A 222 17.48 20.07 -7.73
N LEU A 223 17.01 18.86 -7.41
CA LEU A 223 17.44 17.64 -8.10
C LEU A 223 16.93 17.58 -9.55
N ASP A 224 15.75 18.14 -9.82
CA ASP A 224 15.19 18.21 -11.18
C ASP A 224 15.96 19.17 -12.08
N LYS A 225 16.32 20.36 -11.57
CA LYS A 225 17.21 21.28 -12.30
C LYS A 225 18.57 20.66 -12.59
N GLN A 226 19.17 19.97 -11.62
CA GLN A 226 20.45 19.28 -11.82
C GLN A 226 20.33 18.14 -12.85
N LEU A 227 19.21 17.41 -12.86
CA LEU A 227 18.95 16.38 -13.87
C LEU A 227 18.81 16.97 -15.27
N GLU A 228 18.08 18.07 -15.43
CA GLU A 228 17.92 18.77 -16.71
C GLU A 228 19.26 19.29 -17.24
N GLU A 229 20.08 19.90 -16.38
CA GLU A 229 21.41 20.41 -16.74
C GLU A 229 22.34 19.29 -17.23
N VAL A 230 22.44 18.18 -16.48
CA VAL A 230 23.31 17.05 -16.87
C VAL A 230 22.77 16.33 -18.10
N GLN A 231 21.45 16.28 -18.31
CA GLN A 231 20.84 15.76 -19.53
C GLN A 231 21.15 16.64 -20.75
N MET A 232 21.13 17.96 -20.61
CA MET A 232 21.55 18.87 -21.69
C MET A 232 23.04 18.72 -22.02
N GLN A 233 23.90 18.60 -21.01
CA GLN A 233 25.34 18.37 -21.21
C GLN A 233 25.60 17.05 -21.95
N LEU A 234 24.83 16.00 -21.66
CA LEU A 234 24.93 14.73 -22.37
C LEU A 234 24.51 14.84 -23.84
N ILE A 235 23.45 15.60 -24.15
CA ILE A 235 23.04 15.85 -25.54
C ILE A 235 24.14 16.62 -26.29
N GLN A 236 24.75 17.62 -25.66
CA GLN A 236 25.85 18.39 -26.24
C GLN A 236 27.10 17.52 -26.47
N ALA A 237 27.49 16.70 -25.50
CA ALA A 237 28.63 15.79 -25.61
C ALA A 237 28.40 14.70 -26.66
N ALA A 238 27.18 14.17 -26.78
CA ALA A 238 26.79 13.21 -27.80
C ALA A 238 26.87 13.80 -29.21
N ASN A 239 26.42 15.05 -29.39
CA ASN A 239 26.55 15.78 -30.66
C ASN A 239 28.02 16.08 -31.03
N GLN A 240 28.92 16.07 -30.04
CA GLN A 240 30.37 16.29 -30.23
C GLN A 240 31.18 14.99 -30.27
N HIS A 241 30.54 13.81 -30.32
CA HIS A 241 31.18 12.48 -30.29
C HIS A 241 32.14 12.24 -29.11
N GLN A 242 31.90 12.87 -27.96
CA GLN A 242 32.71 12.69 -26.75
C GLN A 242 32.23 11.51 -25.90
N ASN A 243 33.12 10.97 -25.07
CA ASN A 243 32.76 9.88 -24.14
C ASN A 243 31.78 10.39 -23.07
N CYS A 244 30.57 9.80 -23.05
CA CYS A 244 29.46 10.19 -22.18
C CYS A 244 29.30 9.29 -20.94
N ASP A 245 30.22 8.34 -20.70
CA ASP A 245 30.11 7.37 -19.61
C ASP A 245 30.00 8.05 -18.22
N ALA A 246 30.78 9.10 -17.97
CA ALA A 246 30.73 9.83 -16.70
C ALA A 246 29.38 10.56 -16.49
N LEU A 247 28.84 11.18 -17.55
CA LEU A 247 27.55 11.90 -17.50
C LEU A 247 26.38 10.93 -17.34
N THR A 248 26.40 9.78 -18.03
CA THR A 248 25.38 8.74 -17.85
C THR A 248 25.37 8.21 -16.42
N GLN A 249 26.55 8.00 -15.81
CA GLN A 249 26.66 7.54 -14.43
C GLN A 249 26.16 8.59 -13.43
N GLN A 250 26.47 9.88 -13.67
CA GLN A 250 25.95 10.99 -12.88
C GLN A 250 24.43 11.11 -12.95
N ILE A 251 23.83 10.90 -14.13
CA ILE A 251 22.37 10.85 -14.30
C ILE A 251 21.76 9.69 -13.51
N MET A 252 22.38 8.51 -13.53
CA MET A 252 21.89 7.37 -12.75
C MET A 252 21.92 7.66 -11.24
N ASP A 253 22.99 8.28 -10.75
CA ASP A 253 23.13 8.65 -9.34
C ASP A 253 22.13 9.73 -8.91
N LEU A 254 21.93 10.78 -9.73
CA LEU A 254 20.93 11.82 -9.48
C LEU A 254 19.51 11.24 -9.49
N ARG A 255 19.18 10.34 -10.42
CA ARG A 255 17.88 9.63 -10.43
C ARG A 255 17.68 8.82 -9.16
N LYS A 256 18.71 8.11 -8.70
CA LYS A 256 18.67 7.34 -7.46
C LYS A 256 18.51 8.24 -6.22
N GLN A 257 19.13 9.41 -6.21
CA GLN A 257 18.94 10.40 -5.14
C GLN A 257 17.52 10.98 -5.17
N LYS A 258 17.01 11.35 -6.35
CA LYS A 258 15.63 11.81 -6.54
C LYS A 258 14.62 10.78 -6.03
N GLU A 259 14.80 9.51 -6.37
CA GLU A 259 13.92 8.44 -5.90
C GLU A 259 13.94 8.28 -4.36
N LYS A 260 15.12 8.44 -3.73
CA LYS A 260 15.24 8.45 -2.26
C LYS A 260 14.55 9.65 -1.61
N VAL A 261 14.72 10.86 -2.16
CA VAL A 261 14.09 12.07 -1.61
C VAL A 261 12.58 12.00 -1.82
N GLN A 262 12.13 11.58 -3.00
CA GLN A 262 10.71 11.45 -3.31
C GLN A 262 10.04 10.39 -2.44
N SER A 263 10.69 9.24 -2.20
CA SER A 263 10.17 8.23 -1.27
C SER A 263 10.13 8.73 0.19
N ARG A 264 11.08 9.58 0.61
CA ARG A 264 11.05 10.23 1.93
C ARG A 264 9.89 11.21 2.05
N GLU A 265 9.71 12.10 1.08
CA GLU A 265 8.65 13.11 1.09
C GLU A 265 7.26 12.47 1.00
N THR A 266 7.07 11.47 0.13
CA THR A 266 5.82 10.70 0.06
C THR A 266 5.51 9.96 1.36
N ASN A 267 6.49 9.34 2.00
CA ASN A 267 6.32 8.73 3.32
C ASN A 267 5.94 9.76 4.39
N GLN A 268 6.55 10.95 4.33
CA GLN A 268 6.26 12.04 5.26
C GLN A 268 4.86 12.61 5.07
N GLN A 269 4.44 12.80 3.83
CA GLN A 269 3.10 13.24 3.48
C GLN A 269 2.05 12.20 3.86
N ALA A 270 2.37 10.91 3.72
CA ALA A 270 1.53 9.82 4.22
C ALA A 270 1.36 9.87 5.75
N LYS A 271 2.43 10.13 6.51
CA LYS A 271 2.35 10.31 7.97
C LYS A 271 1.49 11.51 8.36
N LEU A 272 1.66 12.65 7.70
CA LEU A 272 0.82 13.84 7.92
C LEU A 272 -0.65 13.56 7.65
N HIS A 273 -0.96 12.84 6.55
CA HIS A 273 -2.31 12.41 6.24
C HIS A 273 -2.87 11.47 7.33
N SER A 274 -2.08 10.51 7.81
CA SER A 274 -2.51 9.63 8.90
C SER A 274 -2.79 10.39 10.20
N ILE A 275 -1.98 11.41 10.54
CA ILE A 275 -2.24 12.28 11.69
C ILE A 275 -3.56 13.06 11.50
N ASP A 276 -3.81 13.59 10.30
CA ASP A 276 -5.07 14.28 9.98
C ASP A 276 -6.29 13.35 10.09
N GLU A 277 -6.15 12.09 9.64
CA GLU A 277 -7.19 11.06 9.82
C GLU A 277 -7.47 10.74 11.28
N ILE A 278 -6.43 10.66 12.13
CA ILE A 278 -6.57 10.45 13.57
C ILE A 278 -7.26 11.64 14.22
N ASN A 279 -6.87 12.89 13.87
CA ASN A 279 -7.54 14.08 14.38
C ASN A 279 -9.03 14.09 14.04
N LYS A 280 -9.39 13.76 12.79
CA LYS A 280 -10.79 13.61 12.39
C LYS A 280 -11.49 12.55 13.23
N LEU A 281 -10.86 11.40 13.47
CA LEU A 281 -11.44 10.37 14.33
C LEU A 281 -11.70 10.90 15.73
N VAL A 282 -10.73 11.55 16.35
CA VAL A 282 -10.86 12.12 17.70
C VAL A 282 -12.01 13.13 17.75
N GLU A 283 -12.17 13.97 16.71
CA GLU A 283 -13.29 14.90 16.60
C GLU A 283 -14.65 14.18 16.46
N PHE A 284 -14.74 13.13 15.63
CA PHE A 284 -15.98 12.39 15.37
C PHE A 284 -16.36 11.42 16.51
N HIS A 285 -15.38 10.89 17.24
CA HIS A 285 -15.55 9.89 18.30
C HIS A 285 -15.06 10.42 19.66
N LYS A 286 -15.46 11.65 19.99
CA LYS A 286 -15.09 12.32 21.24
C LYS A 286 -15.44 11.51 22.52
N TYR A 287 -16.44 10.64 22.43
CA TYR A 287 -16.89 9.80 23.55
C TYR A 287 -16.40 8.34 23.46
N GLY A 288 -15.41 8.08 22.59
CA GLY A 288 -14.88 6.75 22.34
C GLY A 288 -15.67 5.94 21.31
N LEU A 289 -15.09 4.81 20.95
CA LEU A 289 -15.68 3.78 20.09
C LEU A 289 -16.37 2.72 20.96
N VAL A 290 -17.62 2.43 20.61
CA VAL A 290 -18.39 1.33 21.20
C VAL A 290 -18.22 0.06 20.37
N ASP A 291 -18.23 0.21 19.04
CA ASP A 291 -18.19 -0.90 18.10
C ASP A 291 -16.87 -0.97 17.33
N PHE A 292 -16.51 -2.20 16.96
CA PHE A 292 -15.32 -2.46 16.15
C PHE A 292 -15.55 -2.07 14.68
N ASP A 293 -14.71 -1.17 14.16
CA ASP A 293 -14.69 -0.80 12.74
C ASP A 293 -13.43 -1.30 12.01
N GLU A 294 -13.63 -2.14 10.99
CA GLU A 294 -12.57 -2.66 10.13
C GLU A 294 -11.84 -1.59 9.32
N GLN A 295 -12.52 -0.49 8.95
CA GLN A 295 -11.94 0.58 8.17
C GLN A 295 -10.92 1.37 8.99
N LEU A 296 -11.25 1.65 10.27
CA LEU A 296 -10.34 2.32 11.19
C LEU A 296 -9.05 1.54 11.38
N VAL A 297 -9.14 0.21 11.52
CA VAL A 297 -7.94 -0.65 11.59
C VAL A 297 -7.04 -0.48 10.37
N ARG A 298 -7.60 -0.48 9.16
CA ARG A 298 -6.82 -0.35 7.92
C ARG A 298 -6.18 1.03 7.77
N ARG A 299 -6.86 2.07 8.25
CA ARG A 299 -6.41 3.46 8.14
C ARG A 299 -5.38 3.80 9.20
N LEU A 300 -5.54 3.34 10.43
CA LEU A 300 -4.76 3.86 11.56
C LEU A 300 -3.72 2.89 12.11
N VAL A 301 -3.98 1.58 12.06
CA VAL A 301 -3.06 0.61 12.64
C VAL A 301 -1.97 0.27 11.63
N GLU A 302 -0.72 0.48 12.02
CA GLU A 302 0.45 0.04 11.25
C GLU A 302 0.75 -1.43 11.52
N LYS A 303 0.76 -1.81 12.81
CA LYS A 303 1.21 -3.13 13.26
C LYS A 303 0.58 -3.51 14.59
N ILE A 304 0.26 -4.79 14.76
CA ILE A 304 -0.19 -5.39 16.01
C ILE A 304 0.80 -6.50 16.40
N THR A 305 1.32 -6.48 17.62
CA THR A 305 2.25 -7.50 18.12
C THR A 305 1.65 -8.22 19.32
N ILE A 306 1.39 -9.52 19.19
CA ILE A 306 0.79 -10.34 20.24
C ILE A 306 1.91 -10.96 21.09
N PHE A 307 1.89 -10.65 22.40
CA PHE A 307 2.78 -11.26 23.40
C PHE A 307 2.03 -12.29 24.26
N LYS A 308 2.68 -12.81 25.32
CA LYS A 308 2.04 -13.80 26.19
C LYS A 308 0.92 -13.19 27.05
N ARG A 309 1.12 -11.97 27.55
CA ARG A 309 0.22 -11.32 28.53
C ARG A 309 -0.52 -10.07 27.99
N TYR A 310 -0.06 -9.50 26.88
CA TYR A 310 -0.61 -8.26 26.32
C TYR A 310 -0.51 -8.26 24.79
N ILE A 311 -1.28 -7.38 24.16
CA ILE A 311 -1.20 -7.03 22.74
C ILE A 311 -0.67 -5.60 22.65
N GLU A 312 0.31 -5.39 21.78
CA GLU A 312 0.86 -4.08 21.48
C GLU A 312 0.34 -3.61 20.12
N PHE A 313 -0.29 -2.44 20.08
CA PHE A 313 -0.76 -1.78 18.87
C PHE A 313 0.19 -0.63 18.53
N THR A 314 0.74 -0.64 17.33
CA THR A 314 1.52 0.45 16.76
C THR A 314 0.67 1.14 15.70
N PHE A 315 0.39 2.42 15.91
CA PHE A 315 -0.37 3.26 15.00
C PHE A 315 0.55 3.96 14.00
N LYS A 316 0.01 4.41 12.87
CA LYS A 316 0.79 5.02 11.77
C LYS A 316 1.39 6.38 12.11
N ASP A 317 0.88 7.04 13.15
CA ASP A 317 1.48 8.24 13.75
C ASP A 317 2.71 7.93 14.60
N GLY A 318 2.96 6.65 14.90
CA GLY A 318 4.06 6.16 15.71
C GLY A 318 3.69 5.88 17.16
N GLU A 319 2.44 6.11 17.58
CA GLU A 319 2.01 5.83 18.95
C GLU A 319 1.92 4.32 19.19
N VAL A 320 2.28 3.91 20.41
CA VAL A 320 2.32 2.51 20.82
C VAL A 320 1.49 2.30 22.08
N ILE A 321 0.42 1.54 21.94
CA ILE A 321 -0.53 1.25 23.02
C ILE A 321 -0.47 -0.23 23.38
N LYS A 322 -0.51 -0.53 24.68
CA LYS A 322 -0.44 -1.90 25.20
C LYS A 322 -1.74 -2.23 25.94
N VAL A 323 -2.44 -3.24 25.42
CA VAL A 323 -3.69 -3.75 25.99
C VAL A 323 -3.44 -5.12 26.61
N ASN A 324 -3.86 -5.32 27.86
CA ASN A 324 -3.71 -6.60 28.56
C ASN A 324 -4.72 -7.63 28.03
N MET A 325 -4.35 -8.92 28.06
CA MET A 325 -5.13 -10.03 27.45
C MET A 325 -5.45 -11.16 28.42
#